data_AF-A0A1B3WF21-F1
#
_entry.id   AF-A0A1B3WF21-F1
#
_cell.length_a   1.000
_cell.length_b   1.000
_cell.length_c   1.000
_cell.angle_alpha   90.00
_cell.angle_beta   90.00
_cell.angle_gamma   90.00
#
_symmetry.space_group_name_H-M   'P 1'
#
loop_
_entity.id
_entity.type
_entity.pdbx_description
1 polymer ?
#
loop_
_entity_poly.entity_id
_entity_poly.type
_entity_poly.pdbx_seq_one_letter_code
_entity_poly.pdbx_strand_id
1 'polypeptide(L)'
;MSIVLTYQLLPHKIKALTHDNQDGSYTIIINNTISIELQRIAILHELLHIERDDFYTHYNANLIEKLAHSHNKQNVNLSKFQFYCV
;
A
#
# COMPACT_ATOMS: atom_id res chain seq x y z
N MET A 1 -7.86 7.76 -10.64
CA MET A 1 -7.90 8.08 -9.20
C MET A 1 -6.52 8.55 -8.76
N SER A 2 -6.44 9.64 -7.98
CA SER A 2 -5.15 10.23 -7.59
C SER A 2 -4.61 9.55 -6.32
N ILE A 3 -3.38 9.05 -6.40
CA ILE A 3 -2.67 8.42 -5.28
C ILE A 3 -1.42 9.24 -4.98
N VAL A 4 -1.30 9.70 -3.74
CA VAL A 4 -0.12 10.39 -3.22
C VAL A 4 0.70 9.40 -2.41
N LEU A 5 1.94 9.16 -2.81
CA LEU A 5 2.91 8.32 -2.11
C LEU A 5 3.84 9.23 -1.30
N THR A 6 3.96 8.98 0.00
CA THR A 6 4.90 9.71 0.87
C THR A 6 5.72 8.72 1.68
N TYR A 7 7.02 9.00 1.85
CA TYR A 7 7.92 8.14 2.60
C TYR A 7 8.23 8.77 3.95
N GLN A 8 7.81 8.13 5.04
CA GLN A 8 7.94 8.66 6.39
C GLN A 8 8.55 7.64 7.35
N LEU A 9 9.12 8.14 8.45
CA LEU A 9 9.55 7.32 9.57
C LEU A 9 8.31 6.84 10.33
N LEU A 10 8.00 5.55 10.20
CA LEU A 10 6.90 4.90 10.92
C LEU A 10 7.43 3.85 11.91
N PRO A 11 6.69 3.52 12.98
CA PRO A 11 7.02 2.40 13.85
C PRO A 11 7.24 1.11 13.06
N HIS A 12 8.22 0.29 13.45
CA HIS A 12 8.65 -0.88 12.68
C HIS A 12 7.55 -1.91 12.39
N LYS A 13 6.49 -1.94 13.22
CA LYS A 13 5.32 -2.81 13.02
C LYS A 13 4.40 -2.35 11.88
N ILE A 14 4.51 -1.09 11.47
CA ILE A 14 3.68 -0.46 10.44
C ILE A 14 4.51 -0.33 9.17
N LYS A 15 4.09 -0.99 8.10
CA LYS A 15 4.81 -1.03 6.82
C LYS A 15 4.35 0.06 5.86
N ALA A 16 3.04 0.24 5.77
CA ALA A 16 2.39 1.37 5.13
C ALA A 16 1.01 1.57 5.76
N LEU A 17 0.37 2.70 5.46
CA LEU A 17 -1.04 2.95 5.76
C LEU A 17 -1.64 3.87 4.69
N THR A 18 -2.92 3.67 4.42
CA THR A 18 -3.71 4.53 3.54
C THR A 18 -4.55 5.51 4.35
N HIS A 19 -4.58 6.75 3.88
CA HIS A 19 -5.52 7.78 4.31
C HIS A 19 -6.41 8.17 3.13
N ASP A 20 -7.72 8.19 3.37
CA ASP A 20 -8.72 8.74 2.46
C ASP A 20 -8.78 10.26 2.63
N ASN A 21 -8.46 11.00 1.58
CA ASN A 21 -8.54 12.45 1.63
C ASN A 21 -9.95 12.91 1.25
N GLN A 22 -10.39 14.02 1.86
CA GLN A 22 -11.72 14.60 1.61
C GLN A 22 -11.94 15.07 0.16
N ASP A 23 -10.85 15.27 -0.59
CA ASP A 23 -10.87 15.68 -2.00
C ASP A 23 -11.03 14.51 -2.99
N GLY A 24 -11.18 13.27 -2.48
CA GLY A 24 -11.30 12.05 -3.29
C GLY A 24 -9.96 11.49 -3.78
N SER A 25 -8.84 12.03 -3.30
CA SER A 25 -7.52 11.39 -3.45
C SER A 25 -7.21 10.46 -2.28
N TYR A 26 -6.20 9.62 -2.44
CA TYR A 26 -5.69 8.77 -1.36
C TYR A 26 -4.23 9.06 -1.10
N THR A 27 -3.84 9.08 0.17
CA THR A 27 -2.45 9.19 0.57
C THR A 27 -1.98 7.87 1.16
N ILE A 28 -1.00 7.25 0.52
CA ILE A 28 -0.31 6.07 1.03
C ILE A 28 0.99 6.53 1.66
N ILE A 29 1.12 6.31 2.97
CA ILE A 29 2.31 6.63 3.75
C ILE A 29 3.11 5.34 3.91
N ILE A 30 4.32 5.30 3.34
CA ILE A 30 5.22 4.14 3.36
C ILE A 30 6.29 4.32 4.43
N ASN A 31 6.57 3.27 5.18
CA ASN A 31 7.67 3.27 6.13
C ASN A 31 9.01 3.28 5.37
N ASN A 32 9.83 4.29 5.62
CA ASN A 32 11.14 4.41 4.97
C ASN A 32 12.22 3.49 5.59
N THR A 33 11.93 2.84 6.73
CA THR A 33 12.89 1.99 7.47
C THR A 33 12.93 0.54 6.96
N ILE A 34 12.01 0.15 6.07
CA ILE A 34 11.94 -1.19 5.49
C ILE A 34 12.59 -1.25 4.11
N SER A 35 12.94 -2.46 3.63
CA SER A 35 13.59 -2.66 2.34
C SER A 35 12.70 -2.22 1.16
N ILE A 36 13.32 -1.83 0.05
CA ILE A 36 12.61 -1.39 -1.16
C ILE A 36 11.60 -2.43 -1.67
N GLU A 37 11.90 -3.72 -1.54
CA GLU A 37 10.96 -4.79 -1.92
C GLU A 37 9.74 -4.82 -1.01
N LEU A 38 9.93 -4.69 0.30
CA LEU A 38 8.84 -4.61 1.26
C LEU A 38 8.00 -3.34 1.07
N GLN A 39 8.62 -2.22 0.70
CA GLN A 39 7.91 -0.99 0.35
C GLN A 39 7.00 -1.20 -0.85
N ARG A 40 7.51 -1.83 -1.92
CA ARG A 40 6.71 -2.14 -3.12
C ARG A 40 5.53 -3.07 -2.80
N ILE A 41 5.76 -4.09 -1.98
CA ILE A 41 4.70 -4.99 -1.54
C ILE A 41 3.65 -4.25 -0.70
N ALA A 42 4.09 -3.38 0.22
CA ALA A 42 3.19 -2.58 1.03
C ALA A 42 2.34 -1.63 0.18
N ILE A 43 2.93 -0.95 -0.82
CA ILE A 43 2.18 -0.10 -1.75
C ILE A 43 1.12 -0.90 -2.50
N LEU A 44 1.46 -2.07 -3.03
CA LEU A 44 0.49 -2.92 -3.73
C LEU A 44 -0.66 -3.39 -2.83
N HIS A 45 -0.37 -3.64 -1.55
CA HIS A 45 -1.36 -4.02 -0.55
C HIS A 45 -2.35 -2.88 -0.29
N GLU A 46 -1.84 -1.67 -0.05
CA GLU A 46 -2.66 -0.48 0.15
C GLU A 46 -3.51 -0.15 -1.10
N LEU A 47 -2.96 -0.31 -2.31
CA LEU A 47 -3.71 -0.13 -3.55
C LEU A 47 -4.85 -1.15 -3.71
N LEU A 48 -4.67 -2.39 -3.25
CA LEU A 48 -5.73 -3.40 -3.24
C LEU A 48 -6.86 -3.02 -2.27
N HIS A 49 -6.54 -2.46 -1.10
CA HIS A 49 -7.56 -1.95 -0.18
C HIS A 49 -8.36 -0.81 -0.81
N ILE A 50 -7.68 0.12 -1.48
CA ILE A 50 -8.34 1.23 -2.20
C ILE A 50 -9.21 0.72 -3.35
N GLU A 51 -8.78 -0.30 -4.11
CA GLU A 51 -9.58 -0.86 -5.21
C GLU A 51 -10.80 -1.65 -4.70
N ARG A 52 -10.68 -2.30 -3.54
CA ARG A 52 -11.75 -3.13 -2.95
C ARG A 52 -12.63 -2.39 -1.94
N ASP A 53 -12.33 -1.12 -1.65
CA ASP A 53 -13.00 -0.31 -0.62
C ASP A 53 -12.94 -0.96 0.79
N ASP A 54 -11.93 -1.82 1.00
CA ASP A 54 -11.82 -2.73 2.14
C ASP A 54 -10.78 -2.23 3.16
N PHE A 55 -10.91 -0.98 3.62
CA PHE A 55 -9.92 -0.33 4.51
C PHE A 55 -9.77 -0.98 5.89
N TYR A 56 -10.74 -1.81 6.33
CA TYR A 56 -10.78 -2.42 7.66
C TYR A 56 -10.28 -3.87 7.72
N THR A 57 -9.93 -4.48 6.58
CA THR A 57 -9.34 -5.82 6.62
C THR A 57 -7.86 -5.71 7.00
N HIS A 58 -7.58 -5.67 8.31
CA HIS A 58 -6.24 -5.85 8.85
C HIS A 58 -5.73 -7.26 8.50
N TYR A 59 -5.27 -7.43 7.26
CA TYR A 59 -4.67 -8.67 6.85
C TYR A 59 -3.24 -8.68 7.38
N ASN A 60 -3.09 -9.33 8.54
CA ASN A 60 -1.85 -9.53 9.28
C ASN A 60 -0.62 -9.59 8.36
N ALA A 61 0.45 -8.91 8.77
CA ALA A 61 1.77 -8.89 8.13
C ALA A 61 2.33 -10.27 7.70
N ASN A 62 1.76 -11.35 8.26
CA ASN A 62 1.96 -12.76 7.89
C ASN A 62 1.61 -13.08 6.42
N LEU A 63 0.72 -12.30 5.78
CA LEU A 63 0.42 -12.48 4.35
C LEU A 63 1.54 -11.95 3.45
N ILE A 64 2.37 -11.00 3.90
CA ILE A 64 3.50 -10.49 3.12
C ILE A 64 4.57 -11.58 2.95
N GLU A 65 4.87 -12.34 3.99
CA GLU A 65 5.72 -13.55 3.87
C GLU A 65 5.08 -14.61 2.97
N LYS A 66 3.78 -14.82 3.08
CA LYS A 66 3.06 -15.75 2.20
C LYS A 66 2.97 -15.29 0.75
N LEU A 67 2.93 -13.99 0.46
CA LEU A 67 2.89 -13.40 -0.89
C LEU A 67 4.28 -13.37 -1.54
N ALA A 68 5.34 -13.18 -0.75
CA ALA A 68 6.71 -13.36 -1.22
C ALA A 68 6.96 -14.83 -1.62
N HIS A 69 6.38 -15.79 -0.89
CA HIS A 69 6.49 -17.21 -1.20
C HIS A 69 5.47 -17.75 -2.20
N SER A 70 4.28 -17.16 -2.29
CA SER A 70 3.21 -17.61 -3.19
C SER A 70 3.06 -16.61 -4.31
N HIS A 71 3.57 -16.97 -5.48
CA HIS A 71 3.52 -16.24 -6.75
C HIS A 71 2.09 -16.04 -7.29
N ASN A 72 1.16 -15.57 -6.46
CA ASN A 72 -0.22 -15.32 -6.84
C ASN A 72 -0.35 -13.84 -7.23
N LYS A 73 -0.22 -13.59 -8.54
CA LYS A 73 -0.38 -12.26 -9.15
C LYS A 73 -1.79 -11.74 -8.87
N GLN A 74 -1.96 -10.98 -7.79
CA GLN A 74 -3.14 -10.14 -7.63
C GLN A 74 -3.04 -9.05 -8.71
N ASN A 75 -3.93 -9.13 -9.71
CA ASN A 75 -3.97 -8.19 -10.83
C ASN A 75 -4.61 -6.87 -10.37
N VAL A 76 -3.83 -6.02 -9.71
CA VAL A 76 -4.20 -4.61 -9.52
C VAL A 76 -4.10 -3.92 -10.87
N ASN A 77 -5.19 -3.31 -11.34
CA ASN A 77 -5.14 -2.53 -12.57
C ASN A 77 -4.50 -1.16 -12.30
N LEU A 78 -3.17 -1.09 -12.49
CA LEU A 78 -2.39 0.12 -12.22
C LEU A 78 -2.77 1.31 -13.12
N SER A 79 -3.34 1.06 -14.31
CA SER A 79 -3.73 2.10 -15.27
C SER A 79 -4.87 3.00 -14.76
N LYS A 80 -5.59 2.59 -13.70
CA LYS A 80 -6.65 3.38 -13.07
C LYS A 80 -6.11 4.45 -12.12
N PHE A 81 -4.85 4.33 -11.71
CA PHE A 81 -4.23 5.19 -10.70
C PHE A 81 -3.27 6.19 -11.35
N GLN A 82 -3.33 7.42 -10.86
CA GLN A 82 -2.35 8.45 -11.17
C GLN A 82 -1.52 8.70 -9.92
N PHE A 83 -0.23 8.39 -9.99
CA PHE A 83 0.68 8.44 -8.85
C PHE A 83 1.41 9.78 -8.78
N TYR A 84 1.46 10.33 -7.58
CA TYR A 84 2.25 11.50 -7.22
C TYR A 84 3.18 11.10 -6.07
N CYS A 85 4.46 11.41 -6.16
CA CYS A 85 5.43 11.14 -5.09
C CYS A 85 5.83 12.48 -4.47
N VAL A 86 5.76 12.58 -3.15
CA VAL A 86 5.99 13.83 -2.39
C VAL A 86 6.95 13.57 -1.24
#